data_AF-A0A8J6M4T4-F1
#
_entry.id   AF-A0A8J6M4T4-F1
#
_cell.length_a   1.000
_cell.length_b   1.000
_cell.length_c   1.000
_cell.angle_alpha   90.00
_cell.angle_beta   90.00
_cell.angle_gamma   90.00
#
_symmetry.space_group_name_H-M   'P 1'
#
loop_
_entity.id
_entity.type
_entity.pdbx_description
1 polymer ?
#
loop_
_entity_poly.entity_id
_entity_poly.type
_entity_poly.pdbx_seq_one_letter_code
_entity_poly.pdbx_strand_id
1 'polypeptide(L)'
;MTYMDNVEVIIEKEKYTRDGVHKGMQGWITEPENINGYWLVNFPQCGEKNDIATIPVREEDMKVVKILDARINEQIKAQFEKEADQAKTFTEKLDDLSNYRI
;
A
#
# COMPACT_ATOMS: atom_id res chain seq x y z
N MET A 1 -14.57 2.28 13.84
CA MET A 1 -14.66 2.49 12.38
C MET A 1 -16.02 2.03 11.91
N THR A 2 -16.55 2.62 10.84
CA THR A 2 -17.84 2.28 10.22
C THR A 2 -17.76 2.32 8.69
N TYR A 3 -18.76 1.75 8.02
CA TYR A 3 -18.93 1.84 6.57
C TYR A 3 -18.73 3.27 6.05
N MET A 4 -18.01 3.43 4.93
CA MET A 4 -17.64 4.72 4.32
C MET A 4 -16.71 5.61 5.16
N ASP A 5 -16.19 5.17 6.31
CA ASP A 5 -15.08 5.87 6.95
C ASP A 5 -13.86 5.86 6.04
N ASN A 6 -13.24 7.03 5.89
CA ASN A 6 -11.91 7.13 5.31
C ASN A 6 -10.90 6.68 6.35
N VAL A 7 -9.95 5.86 5.95
CA VAL A 7 -8.93 5.26 6.81
C VAL A 7 -7.55 5.43 6.22
N GLU A 8 -6.53 5.47 7.08
CA GLU A 8 -5.12 5.47 6.71
C GLU A 8 -4.43 4.28 7.37
N VAL A 9 -3.66 3.53 6.60
CA VAL A 9 -2.83 2.43 7.12
C VAL A 9 -1.65 3.02 7.89
N ILE A 10 -1.47 2.64 9.16
CA ILE A 10 -0.45 3.23 10.04
C ILE A 10 0.79 2.34 10.23
N ILE A 11 0.78 1.13 9.67
CA ILE A 11 1.86 0.14 9.82
C ILE A 11 2.18 -0.55 8.50
N GLU A 12 3.47 -0.85 8.30
CA GLU A 12 3.95 -1.60 7.14
C GLU A 12 3.89 -3.10 7.45
N LYS A 13 3.20 -3.90 6.62
CA LYS A 13 3.14 -5.36 6.77
C LYS A 13 3.16 -6.04 5.41
N GLU A 14 3.94 -7.11 5.29
CA GLU A 14 4.10 -7.87 4.03
C GLU A 14 2.77 -8.29 3.39
N LYS A 15 1.79 -8.66 4.23
CA LYS A 15 0.44 -9.05 3.78
C LYS A 15 -0.33 -7.93 3.07
N TYR A 16 0.03 -6.66 3.29
CA TYR A 16 -0.55 -5.50 2.62
C TYR A 16 0.29 -5.06 1.43
N THR A 17 1.62 -5.07 1.58
CA THR A 17 2.55 -4.66 0.52
C THR A 17 2.51 -5.57 -0.69
N ARG A 18 2.13 -6.83 -0.52
CA ARG A 18 1.94 -7.78 -1.63
C ARG A 18 0.90 -7.28 -2.64
N ASP A 19 -0.10 -6.54 -2.16
CA ASP A 19 -1.14 -5.91 -2.97
C ASP A 19 -0.82 -4.44 -3.28
N GLY A 20 0.41 -3.98 -3.01
CA GLY A 20 0.84 -2.60 -3.25
C GLY A 20 0.36 -1.58 -2.23
N VAL A 21 -0.25 -2.02 -1.11
CA VAL A 21 -0.70 -1.15 -0.03
C VAL A 21 0.40 -0.97 1.00
N HIS A 22 0.82 0.28 1.18
CA HIS A 22 1.91 0.67 2.06
C HIS A 22 1.43 1.55 3.21
N LYS A 23 2.25 1.67 4.27
CA LYS A 23 1.99 2.60 5.37
C LYS A 23 1.81 4.03 4.84
N GLY A 24 0.79 4.71 5.35
CA GLY A 24 0.39 6.06 4.97
C GLY A 24 -0.64 6.11 3.84
N MET A 25 -0.89 5.00 3.14
CA MET A 25 -1.95 4.95 2.13
C MET A 25 -3.33 5.07 2.77
N GLN A 26 -4.22 5.74 2.06
CA GLN A 26 -5.57 6.06 2.45
C GLN A 26 -6.59 5.32 1.60
N GLY A 27 -7.68 4.89 2.21
CA GLY A 27 -8.76 4.18 1.56
C GLY A 27 -10.09 4.44 2.26
N TRP A 28 -11.15 3.78 1.79
CA TRP A 28 -12.45 3.79 2.47
C TRP A 28 -12.95 2.38 2.72
N ILE A 29 -13.73 2.23 3.79
CA ILE A 29 -14.37 0.96 4.13
C ILE A 29 -15.52 0.70 3.15
N THR A 30 -15.44 -0.41 2.43
CA THR A 30 -16.39 -0.76 1.35
C THR A 30 -17.54 -1.65 1.79
N GLU A 31 -17.45 -2.28 2.96
CA GLU A 31 -18.46 -3.19 3.48
C GLU A 31 -18.83 -2.83 4.94
N PRO A 32 -20.09 -3.00 5.35
CA PRO A 32 -20.52 -2.63 6.70
C PRO A 32 -20.06 -3.60 7.79
N GLU A 33 -19.68 -4.83 7.45
CA GLU A 33 -19.25 -5.82 8.42
C GLU A 33 -17.74 -5.76 8.74
N ASN A 34 -17.43 -5.70 10.03
CA ASN A 34 -16.11 -6.09 10.54
C ASN A 34 -16.09 -7.61 10.75
N ILE A 35 -15.23 -8.31 10.03
CA ILE A 35 -15.11 -9.77 10.14
C ILE A 35 -13.80 -10.09 10.87
N ASN A 36 -13.91 -10.63 12.08
CA ASN A 36 -12.76 -11.03 12.91
C ASN A 36 -11.71 -9.92 13.13
N GLY A 37 -12.14 -8.66 13.26
CA GLY A 37 -11.26 -7.51 13.44
C GLY A 37 -10.70 -6.94 12.13
N TYR A 38 -11.21 -7.38 10.97
CA TYR A 38 -10.81 -6.89 9.65
C TYR A 38 -11.94 -6.13 8.97
N TRP A 39 -11.57 -5.04 8.30
CA TRP A 39 -12.42 -4.25 7.42
C TRP A 39 -11.97 -4.43 5.97
N LEU A 40 -12.91 -4.56 5.02
CA LEU A 40 -12.58 -4.49 3.61
C LEU A 40 -12.39 -3.02 3.21
N VAL A 41 -11.20 -2.68 2.69
CA VAL A 41 -10.81 -1.31 2.39
C VAL A 41 -10.37 -1.21 0.94
N ASN A 42 -10.95 -0.25 0.20
CA ASN A 42 -10.50 0.11 -1.14
C ASN A 42 -9.50 1.27 -1.09
N PHE A 43 -8.39 1.13 -1.81
CA PHE A 43 -7.32 2.11 -1.92
C PHE A 43 -7.29 2.71 -3.32
N PRO A 44 -7.85 3.91 -3.53
CA PRO A 44 -8.01 4.48 -4.87
C PRO A 44 -6.74 5.12 -5.42
N GLN A 45 -6.78 5.35 -6.74
CA GLN A 45 -5.88 6.25 -7.45
C GLN A 45 -6.62 7.51 -7.95
N CYS A 46 -5.88 8.54 -8.36
CA CYS A 46 -6.50 9.78 -8.83
C CYS A 46 -6.97 9.66 -10.29
N GLY A 47 -8.23 10.01 -10.56
CA GLY A 47 -8.82 10.00 -11.90
C GLY A 47 -9.38 8.64 -12.33
N GLU A 48 -9.49 8.40 -13.64
CA GLU A 48 -9.99 7.14 -14.22
C GLU A 48 -8.92 6.02 -14.23
N LYS A 49 -8.16 5.91 -13.14
CA LYS A 49 -7.19 4.83 -12.93
C LYS A 49 -7.84 3.71 -12.14
N ASN A 50 -7.36 2.49 -12.36
CA ASN A 50 -7.72 1.38 -11.48
C ASN A 50 -7.25 1.68 -10.06
N ASP A 51 -8.04 1.25 -9.08
CA ASP A 51 -7.65 1.29 -7.69
C ASP A 51 -6.39 0.45 -7.46
N ILE A 52 -5.61 0.81 -6.44
CA ILE A 52 -4.41 0.07 -6.06
C ILE A 52 -4.79 -1.33 -5.61
N ALA A 53 -5.75 -1.42 -4.68
CA ALA A 53 -6.23 -2.68 -4.16
C ALA A 53 -7.55 -2.52 -3.41
N THR A 54 -8.28 -3.62 -3.25
CA THR A 54 -9.36 -3.75 -2.26
C THR A 54 -9.06 -4.97 -1.39
N ILE A 55 -8.63 -4.75 -0.15
CA ILE A 55 -8.08 -5.81 0.72
C ILE A 55 -8.61 -5.72 2.15
N PRO A 56 -8.64 -6.85 2.89
CA PRO A 56 -8.95 -6.85 4.30
C PRO A 56 -7.80 -6.28 5.14
N VAL A 57 -8.07 -5.24 5.92
CA VAL A 57 -7.10 -4.58 6.81
C VAL A 57 -7.57 -4.68 8.25
N ARG A 58 -6.64 -4.96 9.18
CA ARG A 58 -6.98 -5.12 10.59
C ARG A 58 -7.30 -3.75 11.17
N GLU A 59 -8.34 -3.65 11.99
CA GLU A 59 -8.78 -2.36 12.54
C GLU A 59 -7.66 -1.60 13.28
N GLU A 60 -6.84 -2.31 14.06
CA GLU A 60 -5.71 -1.74 14.80
C GLU A 60 -4.56 -1.23 13.91
N ASP A 61 -4.51 -1.68 12.65
CA ASP A 61 -3.46 -1.32 11.68
C ASP A 61 -3.82 -0.04 10.93
N MET A 62 -4.93 0.61 11.29
CA MET A 62 -5.45 1.80 10.64
C MET A 62 -5.90 2.85 11.65
N LYS A 63 -6.07 4.08 11.17
CA LYS A 63 -6.80 5.14 11.86
C LYS A 63 -7.83 5.76 10.93
N VAL A 64 -8.92 6.26 11.49
CA VAL A 64 -9.89 7.07 10.72
C VAL A 64 -9.27 8.42 10.39
N VAL A 65 -9.45 8.85 9.16
CA VAL A 65 -9.08 10.20 8.67
C VAL A 65 -10.32 10.93 8.18
N LYS A 66 -10.28 12.26 8.23
CA LYS A 66 -11.45 13.06 7.82
C LYS A 66 -11.63 13.14 6.31
N ILE A 67 -10.52 13.19 5.59
CA ILE A 67 -10.48 13.40 4.14
C ILE A 67 -9.56 12.33 3.57
N LEU A 68 -10.03 11.68 2.52
CA LEU A 68 -9.22 10.81 1.68
C LEU A 68 -8.55 11.65 0.58
N ASP A 69 -7.23 11.53 0.46
CA ASP A 69 -6.45 12.13 -0.63
C ASP A 69 -5.74 11.04 -1.43
N ALA A 70 -6.34 10.62 -2.54
CA ALA A 70 -5.79 9.58 -3.41
C ALA A 70 -4.41 9.95 -4.02
N ARG A 71 -4.02 11.23 -4.02
CA ARG A 71 -2.70 11.65 -4.50
C ARG A 71 -1.59 11.18 -3.56
N ILE A 72 -1.88 11.04 -2.26
CA ILE A 72 -0.93 10.48 -1.29
C ILE A 72 -0.61 9.04 -1.66
N ASN A 73 -1.62 8.25 -2.05
CA ASN A 73 -1.42 6.87 -2.47
C ASN A 73 -0.49 6.76 -3.68
N GLU A 74 -0.68 7.62 -4.68
CA GLU A 74 0.17 7.63 -5.87
C GLU A 74 1.62 8.02 -5.55
N GLN A 75 1.82 9.01 -4.68
CA GLN A 75 3.16 9.42 -4.24
C GLN A 75 3.88 8.30 -3.50
N ILE A 76 3.18 7.63 -2.59
CA ILE A 76 3.73 6.49 -1.83
C ILE A 76 4.06 5.34 -2.79
N LYS A 77 3.13 4.97 -3.68
CA LYS A 77 3.34 3.92 -4.68
C LYS A 77 4.57 4.19 -5.53
N ALA A 78 4.70 5.40 -6.07
CA ALA A 78 5.84 5.79 -6.90
C ALA A 78 7.18 5.75 -6.14
N GLN A 79 7.17 6.10 -4.85
CA GLN A 79 8.37 6.02 -4.01
C GLN A 79 8.85 4.57 -3.85
N PHE A 80 7.93 3.64 -3.54
CA PHE A 80 8.27 2.23 -3.37
C PHE A 80 8.64 1.53 -4.69
N GLU A 81 8.00 1.88 -5.80
CA GLU A 81 8.39 1.38 -7.13
C GLU A 81 9.83 1.80 -7.48
N LYS A 82 10.18 3.07 -7.23
CA LYS A 82 11.54 3.58 -7.47
C LYS A 82 12.59 2.89 -6.59
N GLU A 83 12.28 2.64 -5.32
CA GLU A 83 13.19 1.92 -4.41
C GLU A 83 13.39 0.46 -4.85
N ALA A 84 12.33 -0.21 -5.29
CA ALA A 84 12.42 -1.57 -5.81
C ALA A 84 13.29 -1.65 -7.07
N ASP A 85 13.15 -0.69 -7.98
CA ASP A 85 13.97 -0.64 -9.20
C ASP A 85 15.44 -0.34 -8.88
N GLN A 86 15.71 0.57 -7.94
CA GLN A 86 17.08 0.83 -7.47
C GLN A 86 17.70 -0.41 -6.84
N ALA A 87 16.95 -1.14 -6.01
CA ALA A 87 17.43 -2.38 -5.40
C ALA A 87 17.76 -3.45 -6.45
N LYS A 88 16.92 -3.61 -7.49
CA LYS A 88 17.20 -4.54 -8.60
C LYS A 88 18.48 -4.17 -9.35
N THR A 89 18.63 -2.89 -9.74
CA THR A 89 19.83 -2.45 -10.46
C THR A 89 21.11 -2.58 -9.64
N PHE A 90 21.04 -2.49 -8.32
CA PHE A 90 22.18 -2.72 -7.45
C PHE A 90 22.55 -4.20 -7.36
N THR A 91 21.56 -5.08 -7.25
CA THR A 91 21.77 -6.54 -7.25
C THR A 91 22.38 -7.02 -8.57
N GLU A 92 21.84 -6.58 -9.71
CA GLU A 92 22.38 -6.93 -11.04
C GLU A 92 23.84 -6.51 -11.20
N LYS A 93 24.20 -5.29 -10.75
CA LYS A 93 25.59 -4.81 -10.79
C LYS A 93 26.52 -5.60 -9.87
N LEU A 94 26.01 -6.09 -8.73
CA LEU A 94 26.81 -6.90 -7.81
C LEU A 94 27.09 -8.28 -8.40
N ASP A 95 26.08 -8.89 -9.04
CA ASP A 95 26.21 -10.16 -9.73
C ASP A 95 27.20 -10.06 -10.91
N ASP A 96 27.13 -8.98 -11.70
CA ASP A 96 28.09 -8.69 -12.77
C ASP A 96 29.52 -8.57 -12.25
N LEU A 97 29.75 -7.87 -11.14
CA LEU A 97 31.08 -7.72 -10.53
C LEU A 97 31.61 -9.03 -9.92
N SER A 98 30.72 -9.92 -9.47
CA SER A 98 31.10 -11.21 -8.90
C SER A 98 31.66 -12.18 -9.95
N ASN A 99 31.21 -12.05 -11.21
CA ASN A 99 31.67 -12.86 -12.34
C ASN A 99 33.12 -12.57 -12.78
N TYR A 100 33.73 -11.48 -12.29
CA TYR A 100 35.11 -11.09 -12.62
C TYR A 100 36.13 -11.41 -11.51
N ARG A 101 35.74 -12.13 -10.44
CA ARG A 101 36.64 -12.52 -9.33
C ARG A 101 37.10 -13.99 -9.40
N ILE A 102 37.33 -14.53 -10.60
CA ILE A 102 37.99 -15.83 -10.81
C ILE A 102 39.50 -15.63 -10.94
#